data_AF-A0A916LXP7-F1
#
_entry.id   AF-A0A916LXP7-F1
#
_cell.length_a   1.000
_cell.length_b   1.000
_cell.length_c   1.000
_cell.angle_alpha   90.00
_cell.angle_beta   90.00
_cell.angle_gamma   90.00
#
_symmetry.space_group_name_H-M   'P 1'
#
loop_
_entity.id
_entity.type
_entity.pdbx_description
1 polymer ?
#
loop_
_entity_poly.entity_id
_entity_poly.type
_entity_poly.pdbx_seq_one_letter_code
_entity_poly.pdbx_strand_id
1 'polypeptide(L)'
;ADLLARWIATCRTMAAALGALEPDRRLPWFGPGMGVRMFTTARLMETWAHGQEVYDMKRVHRAPTDRLRHICVLGVKTFGWTFANRGQQPPGPPPRVRLTAPSGAIWEWNEASESGLVEGSAHDFCLTVAQVRNVADTALRVEGDVAQRWMAIAQCFAGGAENPPKPGARVWR
;
A
#
# COMPACT_ATOMS: atom_id res chain seq x y z
N ALA A 1 17.58 -24.43 -2.91
CA ALA A 1 18.19 -23.88 -1.68
C ALA A 1 18.92 -22.56 -1.94
N ASP A 2 19.69 -22.46 -3.04
CA ASP A 2 20.50 -21.25 -3.35
C ASP A 2 19.69 -19.95 -3.48
N LEU A 3 18.55 -19.96 -4.20
CA LEU A 3 17.75 -18.75 -4.40
C LEU A 3 17.19 -18.15 -3.09
N LEU A 4 16.71 -18.99 -2.16
CA LEU A 4 16.18 -18.55 -0.87
C LEU A 4 17.29 -17.93 -0.02
N ALA A 5 18.44 -18.60 0.07
CA ALA A 5 19.58 -18.10 0.83
C ALA A 5 20.06 -16.74 0.28
N ARG A 6 20.16 -16.62 -1.05
CA ARG A 6 20.51 -15.37 -1.74
C ARG A 6 19.49 -14.28 -1.46
N TRP A 7 18.20 -14.56 -1.56
CA TRP A 7 17.15 -13.58 -1.27
C TRP A 7 17.24 -13.06 0.17
N ILE A 8 17.38 -13.95 1.16
CA ILE A 8 17.52 -13.57 2.57
C ILE A 8 18.78 -12.70 2.78
N ALA A 9 19.91 -13.10 2.19
CA ALA A 9 21.15 -12.34 2.29
C ALA A 9 20.99 -10.94 1.68
N THR A 10 20.42 -10.84 0.49
CA THR A 10 20.14 -9.55 -0.17
C THR A 10 19.22 -8.67 0.65
N CYS A 11 18.12 -9.21 1.21
CA CYS A 11 17.21 -8.45 2.06
C CYS A 11 17.91 -7.90 3.30
N ARG A 12 18.76 -8.69 3.95
CA ARG A 12 19.54 -8.26 5.13
C ARG A 12 20.55 -7.17 4.78
N THR A 13 21.30 -7.35 3.70
CA THR A 13 22.27 -6.35 3.21
C THR A 13 21.57 -5.03 2.86
N MET A 14 20.44 -5.10 2.14
CA MET A 14 19.65 -3.92 1.80
C MET A 14 19.12 -3.22 3.06
N ALA A 15 18.55 -3.97 4.00
CA ALA A 15 18.01 -3.40 5.24
C ALA A 15 19.10 -2.70 6.08
N ALA A 16 20.28 -3.32 6.19
CA ALA A 16 21.42 -2.74 6.88
C ALA A 16 21.90 -1.45 6.18
N ALA A 17 22.03 -1.47 4.85
CA ALA A 17 22.44 -0.30 4.08
C ALA A 17 21.44 0.85 4.22
N LEU A 18 20.14 0.59 4.09
CA LEU A 18 19.09 1.60 4.26
C LEU A 18 19.05 2.15 5.70
N GLY A 19 19.29 1.30 6.70
CA GLY A 19 19.34 1.69 8.11
C GLY A 19 20.53 2.58 8.49
N ALA A 20 21.61 2.55 7.70
CA ALA A 20 22.80 3.38 7.90
C ALA A 20 22.73 4.74 7.19
N LEU A 21 21.68 5.01 6.41
CA LEU A 21 21.51 6.27 5.70
C LEU A 21 20.69 7.28 6.49
N GLU A 22 20.98 8.56 6.27
CA GLU A 22 20.14 9.64 6.78
C GLU A 22 18.69 9.50 6.29
N PRO A 23 17.68 9.57 7.17
CA PRO A 23 16.30 9.20 6.82
C PRO A 23 15.67 10.01 5.69
N ASP A 24 16.09 11.27 5.53
CA ASP A 24 15.54 12.21 4.54
C ASP A 24 16.43 12.33 3.30
N ARG A 25 17.55 11.60 3.25
CA ARG A 25 18.39 11.51 2.05
C ARG A 25 17.54 11.01 0.88
N ARG A 26 17.60 11.72 -0.25
CA ARG A 26 16.89 11.34 -1.48
C ARG A 26 17.71 10.28 -2.22
N LEU A 27 17.08 9.16 -2.55
CA LEU A 27 17.62 8.12 -3.41
C LEU A 27 17.07 8.28 -4.84
N PRO A 28 17.86 7.94 -5.89
CA PRO A 28 17.36 7.86 -7.25
C PRO A 28 16.14 6.94 -7.35
N TRP A 29 15.12 7.36 -8.11
CA TRP A 29 13.86 6.63 -8.23
C TRP A 29 13.22 6.84 -9.60
N PHE A 30 12.23 6.00 -9.95
CA PHE A 30 11.37 6.20 -11.12
C PHE A 30 10.51 7.45 -10.89
N GLY A 31 11.00 8.61 -11.30
CA GLY A 31 10.41 9.93 -11.06
C GLY A 31 11.23 10.78 -10.09
N PRO A 32 10.60 11.64 -9.27
CA PRO A 32 11.31 12.42 -8.27
C PRO A 32 12.05 11.51 -7.29
N GLY A 33 13.26 11.90 -6.90
CA GLY A 33 14.03 11.14 -5.90
C GLY A 33 13.21 10.89 -4.63
N MET A 34 13.32 9.70 -4.06
CA MET A 34 12.52 9.25 -2.92
C MET A 34 13.35 9.29 -1.64
N GLY A 35 12.82 9.87 -0.56
CA GLY A 35 13.49 9.86 0.74
C GLY A 35 13.67 8.42 1.27
N VAL A 36 14.78 8.14 1.97
CA VAL A 36 15.10 6.79 2.49
C VAL A 36 13.93 6.18 3.26
N ARG A 37 13.22 6.93 4.13
CA ARG A 37 12.04 6.40 4.85
C ARG A 37 10.96 5.85 3.92
N MET A 38 10.62 6.60 2.86
CA MET A 38 9.61 6.21 1.89
C MET A 38 10.10 5.04 1.03
N PHE A 39 11.38 5.06 0.65
CA PHE A 39 11.99 3.98 -0.12
C PHE A 39 11.96 2.65 0.66
N THR A 40 12.38 2.67 1.93
CA THR A 40 12.33 1.50 2.82
C THR A 40 10.90 0.99 2.99
N THR A 41 9.95 1.91 3.15
CA THR A 41 8.52 1.56 3.24
C THR A 41 8.00 0.92 1.96
N ALA A 42 8.42 1.40 0.78
CA ALA A 42 8.07 0.78 -0.50
C ALA A 42 8.63 -0.64 -0.60
N ARG A 43 9.88 -0.89 -0.19
CA ARG A 43 10.46 -2.25 -0.17
C ARG A 43 9.72 -3.19 0.80
N LEU A 44 9.31 -2.68 1.96
CA LEU A 44 8.47 -3.41 2.91
C LEU A 44 7.12 -3.78 2.29
N MET A 45 6.46 -2.83 1.64
CA MET A 45 5.17 -3.03 0.98
C MET A 45 5.26 -4.10 -0.12
N GLU A 46 6.24 -4.02 -1.01
CA GLU A 46 6.46 -5.02 -2.10
C GLU A 46 6.63 -6.43 -1.53
N THR A 47 7.48 -6.56 -0.51
CA THR A 47 7.72 -7.84 0.16
C THR A 47 6.46 -8.35 0.84
N TRP A 48 5.68 -7.45 1.44
CA TRP A 48 4.43 -7.79 2.11
C TRP A 48 3.35 -8.23 1.11
N ALA A 49 3.17 -7.49 0.01
CA ALA A 49 2.15 -7.74 -1.01
C ALA A 49 2.38 -9.09 -1.71
N HIS A 50 3.58 -9.31 -2.25
CA HIS A 50 3.91 -10.59 -2.89
C HIS A 50 3.96 -11.75 -1.90
N GLY A 51 4.38 -11.48 -0.66
CA GLY A 51 4.25 -12.46 0.41
C GLY A 51 2.79 -12.89 0.60
N GLN A 52 1.86 -11.94 0.64
CA GLN A 52 0.43 -12.23 0.77
C GLN A 52 -0.09 -13.10 -0.38
N GLU A 53 0.30 -12.82 -1.62
CA GLU A 53 -0.09 -13.63 -2.78
C GLU A 53 0.38 -15.10 -2.64
N VAL A 54 1.54 -15.34 -2.02
CA VAL A 54 2.01 -16.71 -1.71
C VAL A 54 1.18 -17.35 -0.61
N TYR A 55 0.85 -16.63 0.47
CA TYR A 55 -0.07 -17.13 1.51
C TYR A 55 -1.43 -17.50 0.92
N ASP A 56 -1.94 -16.67 0.00
CA ASP A 56 -3.21 -16.93 -0.70
C ASP A 56 -3.15 -18.20 -1.54
N MET A 57 -2.09 -18.35 -2.33
CA MET A 57 -1.86 -19.52 -3.16
C MET A 57 -1.74 -20.80 -2.31
N LYS A 58 -1.09 -20.70 -1.15
CA LYS A 58 -0.94 -21.81 -0.21
C LYS A 58 -2.17 -22.04 0.66
N ARG A 59 -3.15 -21.14 0.62
CA ARG A 59 -4.32 -21.16 1.48
C ARG A 59 -3.97 -21.24 2.96
N VAL A 60 -2.98 -20.44 3.37
CA VAL A 60 -2.55 -20.31 4.76
C VAL A 60 -2.81 -18.89 5.25
N HIS A 61 -3.42 -18.77 6.42
CA HIS A 61 -3.71 -17.46 7.00
C HIS A 61 -2.42 -16.77 7.45
N ARG A 62 -2.21 -15.53 7.02
CA ARG A 62 -1.12 -14.67 7.49
C ARG A 62 -1.64 -13.73 8.55
N ALA A 63 -1.25 -13.93 9.80
CA ALA A 63 -1.65 -13.04 10.90
C ALA A 63 -1.14 -11.61 10.66
N PRO A 64 -2.02 -10.60 10.51
CA PRO A 64 -1.61 -9.21 10.34
C PRO A 64 -1.10 -8.64 11.68
N THR A 65 -0.19 -7.68 11.60
CA THR A 65 0.34 -6.97 12.79
C THR A 65 0.33 -5.47 12.52
N ASP A 66 0.48 -4.66 13.57
CA ASP A 66 0.47 -3.20 13.47
C ASP A 66 1.57 -2.61 12.59
N ARG A 67 2.55 -3.43 12.17
CA ARG A 67 3.54 -3.07 11.13
C ARG A 67 2.89 -2.67 9.80
N LEU A 68 1.62 -3.05 9.56
CA LEU A 68 0.82 -2.58 8.42
C LEU A 68 0.68 -1.05 8.37
N ARG A 69 0.85 -0.34 9.50
CA ARG A 69 0.78 1.13 9.53
C ARG A 69 1.73 1.77 8.51
N HIS A 70 2.90 1.18 8.28
CA HIS A 70 3.86 1.69 7.30
C HIS A 70 3.28 1.65 5.87
N ILE A 71 2.61 0.56 5.51
CA ILE A 71 1.97 0.40 4.20
C ILE A 71 0.75 1.33 4.09
N CYS A 72 -0.02 1.49 5.16
CA CYS A 72 -1.13 2.46 5.21
C CYS A 72 -0.64 3.88 4.93
N VAL A 73 0.46 4.30 5.57
CA VAL A 73 1.09 5.62 5.34
C VAL A 73 1.51 5.78 3.88
N LEU A 74 2.12 4.74 3.28
CA LEU A 74 2.49 4.76 1.87
C LEU A 74 1.27 4.90 0.95
N GLY A 75 0.20 4.13 1.22
CA GLY A 75 -1.06 4.21 0.49
C GLY A 75 -1.65 5.62 0.51
N VAL A 76 -1.80 6.21 1.71
CA VAL A 76 -2.32 7.57 1.86
C VAL A 76 -1.45 8.60 1.13
N LYS A 77 -0.12 8.52 1.27
CA LYS A 77 0.81 9.46 0.61
C LYS A 77 0.84 9.33 -0.92
N THR A 78 0.34 8.22 -1.47
CA THR A 78 0.33 7.95 -2.91
C THR A 78 -1.03 8.23 -3.57
N PHE A 79 -1.96 8.91 -2.87
CA PHE A 79 -3.20 9.40 -3.47
C PHE A 79 -2.96 10.19 -4.76
N GLY A 80 -2.14 11.24 -4.71
CA GLY A 80 -1.84 12.05 -5.90
C GLY A 80 -1.11 11.26 -6.99
N TRP A 81 -0.20 10.37 -6.59
CA TRP A 81 0.53 9.49 -7.51
C TRP A 81 -0.40 8.56 -8.29
N THR A 82 -1.48 8.06 -7.66
CA THR A 82 -2.47 7.19 -8.30
C THR A 82 -3.10 7.84 -9.55
N PHE A 83 -3.26 9.15 -9.57
CA PHE A 83 -3.79 9.86 -10.74
C PHE A 83 -2.68 10.31 -11.69
N ALA A 84 -1.57 10.82 -11.12
CA ALA A 84 -0.44 11.32 -11.90
C ALA A 84 0.20 10.26 -12.80
N ASN A 85 0.33 9.01 -12.33
CA ASN A 85 0.89 7.91 -13.13
C ASN A 85 0.00 7.48 -14.31
N ARG A 86 -1.26 7.96 -14.35
CA ARG A 86 -2.25 7.78 -15.42
C ARG A 86 -2.46 9.04 -16.25
N GLY A 87 -1.66 10.09 -16.04
CA GLY A 87 -1.85 11.38 -16.71
C GLY A 87 -3.14 12.11 -16.30
N GLN A 88 -3.70 11.77 -15.14
CA GLN A 88 -4.93 12.37 -14.62
C GLN A 88 -4.63 13.34 -13.49
N GLN A 89 -5.48 14.34 -13.32
CA GLN A 89 -5.51 15.16 -12.12
C GLN A 89 -6.38 14.48 -11.05
N PRO A 90 -5.98 14.53 -9.77
CA PRO A 90 -6.86 14.11 -8.69
C PRO A 90 -8.19 14.88 -8.76
N PRO A 91 -9.34 14.21 -8.58
CA PRO A 91 -10.66 14.85 -8.69
C PRO A 91 -10.99 15.79 -7.51
N GLY A 92 -10.10 15.89 -6.52
CA GLY A 92 -10.24 16.71 -5.32
C GLY A 92 -9.08 16.46 -4.34
N PRO A 93 -9.14 17.03 -3.12
CA PRO A 93 -8.15 16.72 -2.08
C PRO A 93 -8.29 15.26 -1.61
N PRO A 94 -7.28 14.70 -0.91
CA PRO A 94 -7.35 13.34 -0.38
C PRO A 94 -8.55 13.17 0.59
N PRO A 95 -9.32 12.07 0.52
CA PRO A 95 -10.41 11.80 1.45
C PRO A 95 -9.89 11.50 2.87
N ARG A 96 -10.79 11.57 3.86
CA ARG A 96 -10.49 11.07 5.21
C ARG A 96 -10.27 9.57 5.15
N VAL A 97 -9.26 9.08 5.86
CA VAL A 97 -8.97 7.65 5.98
C VAL A 97 -9.01 7.27 7.45
N ARG A 98 -9.87 6.32 7.84
CA ARG A 98 -10.01 5.81 9.20
C ARG A 98 -9.90 4.29 9.23
N LEU A 99 -8.78 3.78 9.72
CA LEU A 99 -8.47 2.34 9.67
C LEU A 99 -8.38 1.75 11.07
N THR A 100 -8.91 0.54 11.23
CA THR A 100 -8.74 -0.27 12.45
C THR A 100 -7.49 -1.13 12.29
N ALA A 101 -6.52 -0.95 13.18
CA ALA A 101 -5.29 -1.73 13.26
C ALA A 101 -5.58 -3.19 13.66
N PRO A 102 -4.66 -4.13 13.39
CA PRO A 102 -4.75 -5.48 13.94
C PRO A 102 -4.86 -5.52 15.48
N SER A 103 -4.27 -4.57 16.18
CA SER A 103 -4.43 -4.37 17.63
C SER A 103 -5.79 -3.81 18.07
N GLY A 104 -6.63 -3.36 17.14
CA GLY A 104 -7.87 -2.62 17.42
C GLY A 104 -7.70 -1.11 17.54
N ALA A 105 -6.46 -0.59 17.56
CA ALA A 105 -6.22 0.85 17.55
C ALA A 105 -6.78 1.52 16.28
N ILE A 106 -7.31 2.73 16.41
CA ILE A 106 -7.79 3.50 15.27
C ILE A 106 -6.66 4.39 14.74
N TRP A 107 -6.42 4.34 13.43
CA TRP A 107 -5.48 5.21 12.73
C TRP A 107 -6.24 6.10 11.75
N GLU A 108 -5.95 7.39 11.80
CA GLU A 108 -6.65 8.39 11.00
C GLU A 108 -5.67 9.25 10.21
N TRP A 109 -6.06 9.60 8.99
CA TRP A 109 -5.36 10.54 8.13
C TRP A 109 -6.36 11.45 7.44
N ASN A 110 -5.93 12.70 7.25
CA ASN A 110 -6.70 13.80 6.66
C ASN A 110 -7.94 14.17 7.48
N GLU A 111 -8.37 15.42 7.38
CA GLU A 111 -9.62 15.87 8.00
C GLU A 111 -10.84 15.45 7.18
N ALA A 112 -12.02 15.46 7.81
CA ALA A 112 -13.27 15.24 7.10
C ALA A 112 -13.48 16.33 6.05
N SER A 113 -13.89 15.94 4.84
CA SER A 113 -14.14 16.85 3.72
C SER A 113 -15.13 16.25 2.73
N GLU A 114 -15.51 17.03 1.72
CA GLU A 114 -16.37 16.58 0.61
C GLU A 114 -15.73 15.49 -0.25
N SER A 115 -14.41 15.26 -0.14
CA SER A 115 -13.73 14.14 -0.79
C SER A 115 -14.17 12.77 -0.25
N GLY A 116 -14.83 12.74 0.90
CA GLY A 116 -15.45 11.55 1.46
C GLY A 116 -14.54 10.76 2.41
N LEU A 117 -14.80 9.46 2.52
CA LEU A 117 -14.27 8.59 3.57
C LEU A 117 -13.84 7.23 3.01
N VAL A 118 -12.68 6.74 3.46
CA VAL A 118 -12.28 5.33 3.38
C VAL A 118 -12.17 4.80 4.81
N GLU A 119 -13.01 3.83 5.17
CA GLU A 119 -13.09 3.26 6.50
C GLU A 119 -13.07 1.72 6.46
N GLY A 120 -12.38 1.09 7.41
CA GLY A 120 -12.36 -0.37 7.54
C GLY A 120 -11.11 -0.90 8.22
N SER A 121 -10.71 -2.13 7.90
CA SER A 121 -9.49 -2.71 8.47
C SER A 121 -8.23 -2.18 7.77
N ALA A 122 -7.15 -2.01 8.52
CA ALA A 122 -5.85 -1.67 7.96
C ALA A 122 -5.34 -2.75 6.97
N HIS A 123 -5.73 -4.01 7.19
CA HIS A 123 -5.37 -5.11 6.32
C HIS A 123 -6.01 -4.96 4.93
N ASP A 124 -7.32 -4.77 4.87
CA ASP A 124 -8.06 -4.59 3.61
C ASP A 124 -7.58 -3.33 2.86
N PHE A 125 -7.28 -2.26 3.58
CA PHE A 125 -6.68 -1.07 2.97
C PHE A 125 -5.33 -1.39 2.31
N CYS A 126 -4.44 -2.10 3.01
CA CYS A 126 -3.14 -2.50 2.44
C CYS A 126 -3.30 -3.41 1.22
N LEU A 127 -4.23 -4.36 1.26
CA LEU A 127 -4.52 -5.26 0.14
C LEU A 127 -4.99 -4.50 -1.11
N THR A 128 -5.83 -3.47 -0.92
CA THR A 128 -6.37 -2.64 -2.01
C THR A 128 -5.30 -1.72 -2.60
N VAL A 129 -4.59 -0.92 -1.79
CA VAL A 129 -3.63 0.07 -2.32
C VAL A 129 -2.38 -0.55 -2.95
N ALA A 130 -2.05 -1.78 -2.57
CA ALA A 130 -0.99 -2.59 -3.19
C ALA A 130 -1.49 -3.46 -4.35
N GLN A 131 -2.77 -3.36 -4.73
CA GLN A 131 -3.43 -4.14 -5.79
C GLN A 131 -3.36 -5.67 -5.61
N VAL A 132 -3.23 -6.15 -4.37
CA VAL A 132 -3.37 -7.58 -4.04
C VAL A 132 -4.84 -8.02 -4.14
N ARG A 133 -5.76 -7.08 -3.88
CA ARG A 133 -7.21 -7.26 -3.97
C ARG A 133 -7.86 -6.12 -4.74
N ASN A 134 -9.01 -6.41 -5.33
CA ASN A 134 -9.93 -5.37 -5.75
C ASN A 134 -10.63 -4.81 -4.51
N VAL A 135 -10.92 -3.51 -4.48
CA VAL A 135 -11.69 -2.90 -3.36
C VAL A 135 -13.04 -3.60 -3.15
N ALA A 136 -13.71 -4.05 -4.22
CA ALA A 136 -14.97 -4.77 -4.15
C ALA A 136 -14.87 -6.13 -3.43
N ASP A 137 -13.67 -6.68 -3.31
CA ASP A 137 -13.40 -7.94 -2.60
C ASP A 137 -12.98 -7.71 -1.14
N THR A 138 -13.10 -6.47 -0.64
CA THR A 138 -12.76 -6.06 0.72
C THR A 138 -13.98 -5.57 1.50
N ALA A 139 -13.84 -5.45 2.82
CA ALA A 139 -14.87 -4.85 3.68
C ALA A 139 -14.66 -3.35 3.89
N LEU A 140 -13.90 -2.68 3.00
CA LEU A 140 -13.73 -1.23 3.08
C LEU A 140 -15.04 -0.52 2.72
N ARG A 141 -15.47 0.37 3.60
CA ARG A 141 -16.52 1.35 3.32
C ARG A 141 -15.87 2.54 2.62
N VAL A 142 -16.34 2.83 1.41
CA VAL A 142 -15.81 3.91 0.57
C VAL A 142 -16.94 4.84 0.16
N GLU A 143 -16.91 6.07 0.67
CA GLU A 143 -17.97 7.07 0.49
C GLU A 143 -17.41 8.33 -0.17
N GLY A 144 -18.19 8.93 -1.06
CA GLY A 144 -17.80 10.12 -1.81
C GLY A 144 -17.04 9.79 -3.10
N ASP A 145 -17.26 10.62 -4.12
CA ASP A 145 -16.79 10.38 -5.49
C ASP A 145 -15.25 10.31 -5.58
N VAL A 146 -14.54 11.16 -4.81
CA VAL A 146 -13.08 11.19 -4.80
C VAL A 146 -12.51 9.90 -4.19
N ALA A 147 -13.07 9.45 -3.05
CA ALA A 147 -12.65 8.21 -2.40
C ALA A 147 -12.95 6.98 -3.29
N GLN A 148 -14.12 6.93 -3.92
CA GLN A 148 -14.50 5.84 -4.81
C GLN A 148 -13.57 5.77 -6.03
N ARG A 149 -13.31 6.91 -6.68
CA ARG A 149 -12.36 6.99 -7.78
C ARG A 149 -10.96 6.57 -7.37
N TRP A 150 -10.49 7.00 -6.19
CA TRP A 150 -9.17 6.61 -5.70
C TRP A 150 -9.08 5.10 -5.45
N MET A 151 -10.00 4.53 -4.67
CA MET A 151 -9.96 3.10 -4.31
C MET A 151 -10.18 2.17 -5.51
N ALA A 152 -10.84 2.63 -6.57
CA ALA A 152 -11.02 1.86 -7.80
C ALA A 152 -9.70 1.64 -8.58
N ILE A 153 -8.69 2.51 -8.41
CA ILE A 153 -7.43 2.46 -9.18
C ILE A 153 -6.16 2.65 -8.32
N ALA A 154 -6.29 2.57 -6.99
CA ALA A 154 -5.21 2.83 -6.05
C ALA A 154 -3.92 2.08 -6.43
N GLN A 155 -2.80 2.80 -6.38
CA GLN A 155 -1.49 2.23 -6.68
C GLN A 155 -0.42 2.89 -5.81
N CYS A 156 0.15 2.12 -4.88
CA CYS A 156 1.18 2.62 -3.97
C CYS A 156 2.61 2.15 -4.31
N PHE A 157 2.80 1.52 -5.47
CA PHE A 157 4.10 1.09 -6.02
C PHE A 157 4.50 1.90 -7.27
N ALA A 158 5.79 1.85 -7.59
CA ALA A 158 6.34 2.52 -8.76
C ALA A 158 6.16 1.70 -10.04
N GLY A 159 6.28 2.39 -11.18
CA GLY A 159 6.05 1.83 -12.49
C GLY A 159 4.98 2.61 -13.24
N GLY A 160 4.62 2.08 -14.42
CA GLY A 160 3.47 2.58 -15.17
C GLY A 160 2.16 2.39 -14.41
N ALA A 161 1.08 2.91 -14.99
CA ALA A 161 -0.26 2.65 -14.48
C ALA A 161 -0.62 1.17 -14.61
N GLU A 162 -1.00 0.56 -13.49
CA GLU A 162 -1.50 -0.82 -13.45
C GLU A 162 -2.95 -0.85 -12.99
N ASN A 163 -3.76 -1.71 -13.57
CA ASN A 163 -5.14 -1.89 -13.11
C ASN A 163 -5.18 -2.89 -11.95
N PRO A 164 -5.96 -2.61 -10.89
CA PRO A 164 -6.23 -3.62 -9.86
C PRO A 164 -6.78 -4.91 -10.46
N PRO A 165 -6.62 -6.07 -9.77
CA PRO A 165 -7.23 -7.31 -10.22
C PRO A 165 -8.74 -7.13 -10.42
N LYS A 166 -9.31 -7.89 -11.36
CA LYS A 166 -10.77 -7.90 -11.54
C LYS A 166 -11.46 -8.35 -10.24
N PRO A 167 -12.64 -7.81 -9.91
CA PRO A 167 -13.43 -8.31 -8.79
C PRO A 167 -13.59 -9.83 -8.85
N GLY A 168 -13.47 -10.52 -7.72
CA GLY A 168 -13.57 -11.97 -7.64
C GLY A 168 -12.31 -12.75 -8.06
N ALA A 169 -11.29 -12.11 -8.66
CA ALA A 169 -10.15 -12.84 -9.23
C ALA A 169 -9.14 -13.34 -8.17
N ARG A 170 -9.03 -12.64 -7.04
CA ARG A 170 -8.08 -12.96 -5.96
C ARG A 170 -8.84 -12.82 -4.65
N VAL A 171 -9.52 -13.86 -4.15
CA VAL A 171 -10.49 -13.71 -3.02
C VAL A 171 -10.28 -14.64 -1.83
N TRP A 172 -9.23 -15.46 -1.85
CA TRP A 172 -8.97 -16.35 -0.71
C TRP A 172 -8.65 -15.55 0.57
N ARG A 173 -9.12 -16.02 1.73
CA ARG A 173 -8.99 -15.36 3.05
C ARG A 173 -8.59 -16.37 4.13
#